data_AF-A0A949FRK6-F1
#
_entry.id   AF-A0A949FRK6-F1
#
_cell.length_a   1.000
_cell.length_b   1.000
_cell.length_c   1.000
_cell.angle_alpha   90.00
_cell.angle_beta   90.00
_cell.angle_gamma   90.00
#
_symmetry.space_group_name_H-M   'P 1'
#
loop_
_entity.id
_entity.type
_entity.pdbx_description
1 polymer ?
#
loop_
_entity_poly.entity_id
_entity_poly.type
_entity_poly.pdbx_seq_one_letter_code
_entity_poly.pdbx_strand_id
1 'polypeptide(L)'
;MLSLVVRTIFHFRNLLLPVVFGVSVAGAVIVGALMVGDSVRGSLRHMALDRIGDYDRMLIAPRWFEPSMFDRSQFKGDVEEVLFLPQATALREQWNGSDRAIFRANDMALLGTEPSFWKHGKGQAIKQPKDEEIILNESLARALQAKIGDPLTLRVPAQSVVPAESALGKREQDTFVLPRWKVIDILPDESLARFSIRSDQRPVMNAFVDKKYLQQAIEVGSKINAILAKRDPSAPPQSDLLSRLQPSLNDLGLSLERVTKTFPNDDGERVYDYTHLTTDQMLLPDHLADRVMKEVSELKPV
;
A
#
# COMPACT_ATOMS: atom_id res chain seq x y z
N MET A 1 -66.52 23.32 -11.79
CA MET A 1 -65.16 23.82 -11.48
C MET A 1 -64.11 23.25 -12.44
N LEU A 2 -63.83 21.94 -12.43
CA LEU A 2 -62.78 21.33 -13.27
C LEU A 2 -63.00 21.54 -14.79
N SER A 3 -64.25 21.44 -15.27
CA SER A 3 -64.61 21.67 -16.68
C SER A 3 -64.28 23.09 -17.17
N LEU A 4 -64.44 24.10 -16.31
CA LEU A 4 -64.10 25.49 -16.64
C LEU A 4 -62.58 25.66 -16.74
N VAL A 5 -61.82 25.05 -15.83
CA VAL A 5 -60.34 25.09 -15.84
C VAL A 5 -59.79 24.44 -17.12
N VAL A 6 -60.29 23.26 -17.50
CA VAL A 6 -59.87 22.57 -18.73
C VAL A 6 -60.20 23.41 -19.97
N ARG A 7 -61.39 24.00 -20.03
CA ARG A 7 -61.80 24.84 -21.17
C ARG A 7 -60.95 26.11 -21.29
N THR A 8 -60.55 26.71 -20.17
CA THR A 8 -59.61 27.85 -20.14
C THR A 8 -58.21 27.44 -20.61
N ILE A 9 -57.72 26.27 -20.20
CA ILE A 9 -56.41 25.73 -20.66
C ILE A 9 -56.42 25.53 -22.18
N PHE A 10 -57.48 24.96 -22.74
CA PHE A 10 -57.60 24.76 -24.19
C PHE A 10 -57.77 26.07 -24.98
N HIS A 11 -58.38 27.10 -24.38
CA HIS A 11 -58.54 28.43 -24.98
C HIS A 11 -57.20 29.17 -25.05
N PHE A 12 -56.41 29.17 -23.96
CA PHE A 12 -55.10 29.82 -23.88
C PHE A 12 -53.91 28.90 -24.19
N ARG A 13 -54.13 27.85 -24.99
CA ARG A 13 -53.11 26.82 -25.27
C ARG A 13 -51.79 27.40 -25.80
N ASN A 14 -51.84 28.43 -26.64
CA ASN A 14 -50.65 29.03 -27.25
C ASN A 14 -49.76 29.74 -26.21
N LEU A 15 -50.34 30.17 -25.08
CA LEU A 15 -49.62 30.81 -23.99
C LEU A 15 -49.10 29.79 -22.96
N LEU A 16 -49.87 28.73 -22.71
CA LEU A 16 -49.53 27.71 -21.70
C LEU A 16 -48.57 26.63 -22.23
N LEU A 17 -48.61 26.29 -23.52
CA LEU A 17 -47.75 25.26 -24.12
C LEU A 17 -46.25 25.57 -23.92
N PRO A 18 -45.73 26.77 -24.21
CA PRO A 18 -44.32 27.09 -23.98
C PRO A 18 -43.89 26.94 -22.52
N VAL A 19 -44.77 27.27 -21.56
CA VAL A 19 -44.49 27.14 -20.12
C VAL A 19 -44.38 25.67 -19.73
N VAL A 20 -45.32 24.83 -20.20
CA VAL A 20 -45.30 23.38 -19.96
C VAL A 20 -44.05 22.75 -20.56
N PHE A 21 -43.68 23.11 -21.80
CA PHE A 21 -42.43 22.65 -22.41
C PHE A 21 -41.21 23.13 -21.63
N GLY A 22 -41.16 24.39 -21.19
CA GLY A 22 -40.07 24.92 -20.40
C GLY A 22 -39.86 24.18 -19.08
N VAL A 23 -40.94 23.96 -18.32
CA VAL A 23 -40.91 23.17 -17.07
C VAL A 23 -40.52 21.72 -17.35
N SER A 24 -41.01 21.13 -18.44
CA SER A 24 -40.70 19.74 -18.81
C SER A 24 -39.22 19.56 -19.18
N VAL A 25 -38.66 20.50 -19.96
CA VAL A 25 -37.23 20.51 -20.32
C VAL A 25 -36.38 20.73 -19.07
N ALA A 26 -36.74 21.69 -18.21
CA ALA A 26 -36.02 21.92 -16.95
C ALA A 26 -36.04 20.67 -16.05
N GLY A 27 -37.20 20.02 -15.92
CA GLY A 27 -37.33 18.75 -15.19
C GLY A 27 -36.47 17.63 -15.78
N ALA A 28 -36.49 17.46 -17.11
CA ALA A 28 -35.68 16.46 -17.80
C ALA A 28 -34.17 16.70 -17.61
N VAL A 29 -33.71 17.95 -17.66
CA VAL A 29 -32.30 18.31 -17.40
C VAL A 29 -31.88 17.98 -15.97
N ILE A 30 -32.72 18.31 -14.98
CA ILE A 30 -32.43 18.02 -13.57
C ILE A 30 -32.35 16.51 -13.34
N VAL A 31 -33.32 15.74 -13.86
CA VAL A 31 -33.32 14.27 -13.74
C VAL A 31 -32.13 13.65 -14.48
N GLY A 32 -31.81 14.13 -15.68
CA GLY A 32 -30.66 13.66 -16.45
C GLY A 32 -29.34 13.91 -15.72
N ALA A 33 -29.15 15.09 -15.13
CA ALA A 33 -27.95 15.40 -14.36
C ALA A 33 -27.81 14.51 -13.10
N LEU A 34 -28.91 14.24 -12.40
CA LEU A 34 -28.93 13.34 -11.24
C LEU A 34 -28.59 11.89 -11.64
N MET A 35 -29.17 11.40 -12.73
CA MET A 35 -28.96 10.04 -13.23
C MET A 35 -27.50 9.81 -13.67
N VAL A 36 -26.92 10.78 -14.40
CA VAL A 36 -25.51 10.73 -14.82
C VAL A 36 -24.59 10.76 -13.59
N GLY A 37 -24.88 11.63 -12.62
CA GLY A 37 -24.13 11.72 -11.38
C GLY A 37 -24.10 10.41 -10.60
N ASP A 38 -25.24 9.74 -10.46
CA ASP A 38 -25.34 8.45 -9.75
C ASP A 38 -24.62 7.33 -10.51
N SER A 39 -24.74 7.28 -11.84
CA SER A 39 -24.05 6.29 -12.67
C SER A 39 -22.53 6.42 -12.58
N VAL A 40 -22.00 7.65 -12.68
CA VAL A 40 -20.55 7.90 -12.55
C VAL A 40 -20.08 7.56 -11.14
N ARG A 41 -20.83 7.96 -10.10
CA ARG A 41 -20.49 7.64 -8.71
C ARG A 41 -20.48 6.12 -8.47
N GLY A 42 -21.49 5.41 -8.98
CA GLY A 42 -21.59 3.96 -8.90
C GLY A 42 -20.41 3.27 -9.59
N SER A 43 -20.07 3.72 -10.79
CA SER A 43 -18.93 3.20 -11.56
C SER A 43 -17.59 3.44 -10.86
N LEU A 44 -17.33 4.66 -10.38
CA LEU A 44 -16.12 4.98 -9.63
C LEU A 44 -16.00 4.18 -8.34
N ARG A 45 -17.12 4.04 -7.60
CA ARG A 45 -17.17 3.21 -6.39
C ARG A 45 -16.88 1.75 -6.71
N HIS A 46 -17.46 1.21 -7.77
CA HIS A 46 -17.23 -0.16 -8.19
C HIS A 46 -15.75 -0.39 -8.53
N MET A 47 -15.14 0.49 -9.34
CA MET A 47 -13.71 0.41 -9.68
C MET A 47 -12.78 0.59 -8.48
N ALA A 48 -13.18 1.38 -7.49
CA ALA A 48 -12.40 1.60 -6.27
C ALA A 48 -12.49 0.41 -5.30
N LEU A 49 -13.61 -0.29 -5.26
CA LEU A 49 -13.77 -1.50 -4.43
C LEU A 49 -13.20 -2.75 -5.11
N ASP A 50 -13.37 -2.88 -6.42
CA ASP A 50 -12.85 -4.04 -7.16
C ASP A 50 -11.31 -4.12 -7.06
N ARG A 51 -10.60 -2.97 -7.14
CA ARG A 51 -9.13 -2.95 -7.08
C ARG A 51 -8.53 -3.46 -5.76
N ILE A 52 -9.26 -3.36 -4.65
CA ILE A 52 -8.78 -3.85 -3.33
C ILE A 52 -9.26 -5.27 -3.05
N GLY A 53 -10.07 -5.85 -3.93
CA GLY A 53 -10.68 -7.18 -3.72
C GLY A 53 -11.56 -7.20 -2.46
N ASP A 54 -11.48 -8.29 -1.72
CA ASP A 54 -12.20 -8.49 -0.46
C ASP A 54 -11.47 -7.86 0.75
N TYR A 55 -10.26 -7.30 0.57
CA TYR A 55 -9.54 -6.66 1.66
C TYR A 55 -10.22 -5.35 2.03
N ASP A 56 -10.54 -5.18 3.31
CA ASP A 56 -11.22 -3.99 3.82
C ASP A 56 -10.34 -3.17 4.76
N ARG A 57 -9.17 -3.69 5.16
CA ARG A 57 -8.18 -2.99 5.98
C ARG A 57 -6.77 -3.24 5.45
N MET A 58 -5.93 -2.22 5.52
CA MET A 58 -4.50 -2.33 5.25
C MET A 58 -3.75 -1.55 6.31
N LEU A 59 -2.70 -2.15 6.83
CA LEU A 59 -1.71 -1.50 7.68
C LEU A 59 -0.42 -1.41 6.87
N ILE A 60 0.14 -0.21 6.79
CA ILE A 60 1.42 0.04 6.10
C ILE A 60 2.32 0.76 7.07
N ALA A 61 3.49 0.20 7.31
CA ALA A 61 4.53 0.84 8.09
C ALA A 61 5.53 1.53 7.16
N PRO A 62 6.14 2.65 7.59
CA PRO A 62 7.25 3.28 6.86
C PRO A 62 8.56 2.47 6.94
N ARG A 63 8.57 1.37 7.70
CA ARG A 63 9.73 0.55 8.07
C ARG A 63 9.39 -0.92 7.93
N TRP A 64 10.44 -1.73 7.81
CA TRP A 64 10.33 -3.17 7.94
C TRP A 64 10.07 -3.56 9.40
N PHE A 65 9.11 -4.44 9.63
CA PHE A 65 8.78 -4.98 10.94
C PHE A 65 8.61 -6.50 10.88
N GLU A 66 8.82 -7.16 12.02
CA GLU A 66 8.61 -8.61 12.09
C GLU A 66 7.11 -8.94 12.02
N PRO A 67 6.70 -9.96 11.26
CA PRO A 67 5.29 -10.31 11.17
C PRO A 67 4.68 -10.75 12.51
N SER A 68 5.52 -11.19 13.46
CA SER A 68 5.13 -11.52 14.84
C SER A 68 4.60 -10.32 15.64
N MET A 69 4.84 -9.08 15.19
CA MET A 69 4.23 -7.88 15.76
C MET A 69 2.70 -7.95 15.74
N PHE A 70 2.11 -8.63 14.76
CA PHE A 70 0.66 -8.69 14.63
C PHE A 70 0.11 -9.96 15.28
N ASP A 71 -0.72 -9.80 16.32
CA ASP A 71 -1.40 -10.93 16.96
C ASP A 71 -2.55 -11.45 16.09
N ARG A 72 -2.23 -12.43 15.24
CA ARG A 72 -3.17 -13.12 14.36
C ARG A 72 -4.26 -13.89 15.12
N SER A 73 -3.98 -14.39 16.32
CA SER A 73 -4.89 -15.31 17.04
C SER A 73 -6.20 -14.66 17.45
N GLN A 74 -6.18 -13.35 17.68
CA GLN A 74 -7.33 -12.56 18.12
C GLN A 74 -8.04 -11.86 16.97
N PHE A 75 -7.50 -11.93 15.75
CA PHE A 75 -8.13 -11.34 14.57
C PHE A 75 -9.13 -12.33 13.96
N LYS A 76 -10.40 -11.92 13.88
CA LYS A 76 -11.45 -12.69 13.21
C LYS A 76 -11.53 -12.26 11.74
N GLY A 77 -10.84 -13.01 10.89
CA GLY A 77 -10.78 -12.76 9.46
C GLY A 77 -9.50 -13.31 8.84
N ASP A 78 -9.31 -13.02 7.56
CA ASP A 78 -8.12 -13.43 6.81
C ASP A 78 -7.09 -12.29 6.85
N VAL A 79 -5.81 -12.65 6.97
CA VAL A 79 -4.69 -11.72 7.09
C VAL A 79 -3.57 -12.15 6.17
N GLU A 80 -3.12 -11.23 5.35
CA GLU A 80 -2.05 -11.43 4.38
C GLU A 80 -0.90 -10.49 4.67
N GLU A 81 0.29 -11.06 4.71
CA GLU A 81 1.55 -10.34 4.86
C GLU A 81 2.12 -10.04 3.49
N VAL A 82 2.46 -8.78 3.24
CA VAL A 82 2.90 -8.33 1.92
C VAL A 82 4.11 -7.42 2.04
N LEU A 83 5.05 -7.57 1.10
CA LEU A 83 6.04 -6.54 0.84
C LEU A 83 5.44 -5.57 -0.18
N PHE A 84 5.10 -4.36 0.26
CA PHE A 84 4.47 -3.35 -0.60
C PHE A 84 5.42 -2.21 -0.89
N LEU A 85 5.91 -2.13 -2.13
CA LEU A 85 6.92 -1.15 -2.57
C LEU A 85 6.33 -0.26 -3.68
N PRO A 86 5.67 0.86 -3.35
CA PRO A 86 4.88 1.66 -4.29
C PRO A 86 5.71 2.56 -5.23
N GLN A 87 7.04 2.49 -5.19
CA GLN A 87 7.96 3.35 -5.95
C GLN A 87 9.11 2.56 -6.57
N ALA A 88 8.84 1.35 -7.03
CA ALA A 88 9.82 0.58 -7.78
C ALA A 88 9.93 1.09 -9.23
N THR A 89 11.02 0.75 -9.91
CA THR A 89 11.22 0.96 -11.34
C THR A 89 11.51 -0.37 -12.02
N ALA A 90 10.89 -0.63 -13.17
CA ALA A 90 11.24 -1.77 -14.02
C ALA A 90 11.90 -1.28 -15.32
N LEU A 91 12.87 -2.07 -15.78
CA LEU A 91 13.56 -1.88 -17.05
C LEU A 91 13.51 -3.17 -17.85
N ARG A 92 13.14 -3.08 -19.12
CA ARG A 92 13.30 -4.15 -20.11
C ARG A 92 14.30 -3.69 -21.14
N GLU A 93 15.29 -4.54 -21.40
CA GLU A 93 16.31 -4.28 -22.40
C GLU A 93 16.15 -5.25 -23.55
N GLN A 94 16.08 -4.72 -24.77
CA GLN A 94 16.01 -5.51 -25.98
C GLN A 94 17.19 -5.16 -26.88
N TRP A 95 17.90 -6.19 -27.29
CA TRP A 95 19.04 -6.08 -28.20
C TRP A 95 18.62 -6.44 -29.62
N ASN A 96 18.70 -5.49 -30.55
CA ASN A 96 18.44 -5.70 -31.97
C ASN A 96 19.75 -5.54 -32.75
N GLY A 97 20.64 -6.54 -32.65
CA GLY A 97 21.89 -6.58 -33.43
C GLY A 97 23.00 -5.67 -32.90
N SER A 98 22.97 -4.38 -33.24
CA SER A 98 23.91 -3.38 -32.71
C SER A 98 23.22 -2.27 -31.92
N ASP A 99 21.88 -2.25 -31.93
CA ASP A 99 21.09 -1.21 -31.27
C ASP A 99 20.41 -1.75 -30.01
N ARG A 100 20.40 -0.94 -28.94
CA ARG A 100 19.86 -1.31 -27.62
C ARG A 100 18.63 -0.45 -27.33
N ALA A 101 17.46 -1.06 -27.41
CA ALA A 101 16.22 -0.43 -26.97
C ALA A 101 16.01 -0.69 -25.47
N ILE A 102 15.80 0.39 -24.70
CA ILE A 102 15.50 0.32 -23.27
C ILE A 102 14.08 0.84 -23.05
N PHE A 103 13.24 0.00 -22.48
CA PHE A 103 11.89 0.35 -22.06
C PHE A 103 11.87 0.46 -20.55
N ARG A 104 11.24 1.51 -20.02
CA ARG A 104 11.27 1.84 -18.60
C ARG A 104 9.89 2.23 -18.10
N ALA A 105 9.52 1.67 -16.95
CA ALA A 105 8.35 2.06 -16.18
C ALA A 105 8.81 2.53 -14.79
N ASN A 106 8.47 3.78 -14.44
CA ASN A 106 8.72 4.36 -13.12
C ASN A 106 7.43 4.31 -12.29
N ASP A 107 7.55 4.53 -10.98
CA ASP A 107 6.41 4.62 -10.05
C ASP A 107 5.46 3.41 -10.13
N MET A 108 6.01 2.22 -10.36
CA MET A 108 5.24 0.98 -10.28
C MET A 108 5.19 0.48 -8.83
N ALA A 109 4.11 -0.19 -8.46
CA ALA A 109 4.05 -0.92 -7.20
C ALA A 109 4.59 -2.34 -7.42
N LEU A 110 5.64 -2.68 -6.68
CA LEU A 110 6.14 -4.05 -6.59
C LEU A 110 5.58 -4.68 -5.32
N LEU A 111 4.88 -5.81 -5.48
CA LEU A 111 4.25 -6.55 -4.41
C LEU A 111 4.90 -7.93 -4.25
N GLY A 112 5.51 -8.19 -3.10
CA GLY A 112 5.90 -9.53 -2.69
C GLY A 112 4.74 -10.21 -1.99
N THR A 113 4.12 -11.18 -2.65
CA THR A 113 2.86 -11.81 -2.23
C THR A 113 3.00 -13.31 -2.04
N GLU A 114 2.11 -13.90 -1.24
CA GLU A 114 1.91 -15.35 -1.16
C GLU A 114 0.67 -15.79 -1.96
N PRO A 115 0.51 -17.08 -2.30
CA PRO A 115 -0.64 -17.55 -3.09
C PRO A 115 -2.00 -17.24 -2.48
N SER A 116 -2.07 -17.10 -1.15
CA SER A 116 -3.28 -16.72 -0.41
C SER A 116 -3.78 -15.32 -0.77
N PHE A 117 -2.89 -14.40 -1.16
CA PHE A 117 -3.24 -13.06 -1.61
C PHE A 117 -4.33 -13.05 -2.69
N TRP A 118 -4.22 -13.98 -3.65
CA TRP A 118 -5.11 -14.05 -4.81
C TRP A 118 -6.49 -14.65 -4.49
N LYS A 119 -6.68 -15.29 -3.34
CA LYS A 119 -7.98 -15.88 -2.95
C LYS A 119 -9.05 -14.81 -2.67
N HIS A 120 -8.61 -13.59 -2.40
CA HIS A 120 -9.45 -12.47 -2.01
C HIS A 120 -9.76 -11.52 -3.18
N GLY A 121 -9.61 -11.98 -4.42
CA GLY A 121 -9.97 -11.20 -5.60
C GLY A 121 -10.34 -12.08 -6.78
N LYS A 122 -10.94 -11.45 -7.79
CA LYS A 122 -11.13 -12.04 -9.12
C LYS A 122 -9.82 -11.99 -9.91
N GLY A 123 -9.68 -12.82 -10.93
CA GLY A 123 -8.51 -12.79 -11.82
C GLY A 123 -7.23 -13.32 -11.16
N GLN A 124 -7.29 -14.53 -10.60
CA GLN A 124 -6.13 -15.18 -10.01
C GLN A 124 -5.06 -15.44 -11.06
N ALA A 125 -3.80 -15.22 -10.70
CA ALA A 125 -2.68 -15.67 -11.49
C ALA A 125 -2.74 -17.19 -11.70
N ILE A 126 -2.66 -17.62 -12.97
CA ILE A 126 -2.71 -19.04 -13.33
C ILE A 126 -1.47 -19.76 -12.80
N LYS A 127 -0.36 -19.04 -12.70
CA LYS A 127 0.92 -19.50 -12.16
C LYS A 127 1.34 -18.57 -11.04
N GLN A 128 1.80 -19.13 -9.92
CA GLN A 128 2.40 -18.35 -8.85
C GLN A 128 3.89 -18.14 -9.16
N PRO A 129 4.41 -16.91 -9.01
CA PRO A 129 5.82 -16.64 -9.25
C PRO A 129 6.67 -17.41 -8.24
N LYS A 130 7.78 -17.98 -8.69
CA LYS A 130 8.81 -18.58 -7.84
C LYS A 130 10.16 -17.98 -8.18
N ASP A 131 11.05 -17.88 -7.21
CA ASP A 131 12.41 -17.37 -7.42
C ASP A 131 12.38 -16.00 -8.14
N GLU A 132 13.14 -15.86 -9.23
CA GLU A 132 13.24 -14.65 -10.08
C GLU A 132 12.11 -14.57 -11.12
N GLU A 133 10.89 -14.96 -10.77
CA GLU A 133 9.73 -14.84 -11.64
C GLU A 133 8.85 -13.66 -11.24
N ILE A 134 8.28 -12.99 -12.25
CA ILE A 134 7.45 -11.81 -12.06
C ILE A 134 6.17 -11.91 -12.89
N ILE A 135 5.09 -11.44 -12.29
CA ILE A 135 3.79 -11.27 -12.95
C ILE A 135 3.54 -9.79 -13.09
N LEU A 136 3.09 -9.36 -14.26
CA LEU A 136 2.77 -7.97 -14.52
C LEU A 136 1.26 -7.83 -14.70
N ASN A 137 0.71 -6.65 -14.46
CA ASN A 137 -0.58 -6.31 -15.06
C ASN A 137 -0.40 -5.74 -16.47
N GLU A 138 -1.49 -5.69 -17.25
CA GLU A 138 -1.51 -5.19 -18.63
C GLU A 138 -0.97 -3.76 -18.75
N SER A 139 -1.31 -2.87 -17.82
CA SER A 139 -0.79 -1.50 -17.83
C SER A 139 0.74 -1.45 -17.74
N LEU A 140 1.37 -2.23 -16.84
CA LEU A 140 2.82 -2.30 -16.73
C LEU A 140 3.46 -3.00 -17.93
N ALA A 141 2.87 -4.11 -18.40
CA ALA A 141 3.36 -4.82 -19.57
C ALA A 141 3.37 -3.93 -20.82
N ARG A 142 2.31 -3.13 -21.04
CA ARG A 142 2.25 -2.14 -22.13
C ARG A 142 3.32 -1.06 -22.01
N ALA A 143 3.52 -0.51 -20.80
CA ALA A 143 4.54 0.51 -20.57
C ALA A 143 5.96 0.00 -20.87
N LEU A 144 6.24 -1.26 -20.53
CA LEU A 144 7.53 -1.91 -20.79
C LEU A 144 7.64 -2.54 -22.19
N GLN A 145 6.54 -2.60 -22.94
CA GLN A 145 6.39 -3.46 -24.12
C GLN A 145 6.85 -4.90 -23.87
N ALA A 146 6.58 -5.41 -22.66
CA ALA A 146 7.03 -6.71 -22.20
C ALA A 146 6.07 -7.82 -22.64
N LYS A 147 6.62 -9.00 -22.90
CA LYS A 147 5.89 -10.24 -23.16
C LYS A 147 6.28 -11.31 -22.15
N ILE A 148 5.45 -12.35 -22.05
CA ILE A 148 5.78 -13.54 -21.25
C ILE A 148 7.10 -14.13 -21.77
N GLY A 149 8.03 -14.35 -20.86
CA GLY A 149 9.39 -14.84 -21.11
C GLY A 149 10.47 -13.76 -21.10
N ASP A 150 10.11 -12.48 -21.18
CA ASP A 150 11.09 -11.39 -21.19
C ASP A 150 11.77 -11.24 -19.81
N PRO A 151 13.10 -11.00 -19.77
CA PRO A 151 13.79 -10.66 -18.54
C PRO A 151 13.65 -9.16 -18.24
N LEU A 152 13.40 -8.85 -16.97
CA LEU A 152 13.30 -7.50 -16.44
C LEU A 152 14.41 -7.25 -15.42
N THR A 153 14.83 -6.00 -15.32
CA THR A 153 15.65 -5.51 -14.20
C THR A 153 14.79 -4.60 -13.33
N LEU A 154 14.64 -4.95 -12.07
CA LEU A 154 13.91 -4.16 -11.09
C LEU A 154 14.89 -3.26 -10.32
N ARG A 155 14.47 -2.05 -10.01
CA ARG A 155 15.17 -1.15 -9.10
C ARG A 155 14.22 -0.78 -7.98
N VAL A 156 14.61 -1.13 -6.76
CA VAL A 156 13.80 -0.94 -5.55
C VAL A 156 14.54 0.03 -4.64
N PRO A 157 13.96 1.19 -4.30
CA PRO A 157 14.59 2.11 -3.36
C PRO A 157 14.69 1.46 -1.98
N ALA A 158 15.81 1.66 -1.30
CA ALA A 158 15.95 1.23 0.08
C ALA A 158 15.01 2.06 0.96
N GLN A 159 14.26 1.40 1.85
CA GLN A 159 13.47 2.08 2.88
C GLN A 159 14.42 2.54 3.99
N SER A 160 15.15 3.64 3.74
CA SER A 160 15.99 4.28 4.77
C SER A 160 15.16 5.25 5.61
N VAL A 161 15.24 5.10 6.93
CA VAL A 161 14.64 6.05 7.90
C VAL A 161 15.47 7.32 8.03
N VAL A 162 16.76 7.27 7.64
CA VAL A 162 17.65 8.44 7.61
C VAL A 162 17.68 9.01 6.19
N PRO A 163 17.29 10.29 5.98
CA PRO A 163 17.35 10.92 4.67
C PRO A 163 18.77 10.87 4.09
N ALA A 164 18.90 10.53 2.81
CA ALA A 164 20.19 10.49 2.11
C ALA A 164 20.91 11.85 2.07
N GLU A 165 20.18 12.96 2.28
CA GLU A 165 20.73 14.31 2.38
C GLU A 165 21.31 14.66 3.76
N SER A 166 21.21 13.77 4.75
CA SER A 166 21.82 13.97 6.07
C SER A 166 23.33 13.71 6.03
N ALA A 167 24.10 14.51 6.77
CA ALA A 167 25.56 14.36 6.90
C ALA A 167 26.00 13.00 7.48
N LEU A 168 25.07 12.24 8.08
CA LEU A 168 25.30 10.90 8.67
C LEU A 168 24.71 9.76 7.83
N GLY A 169 24.09 10.03 6.68
CA GLY A 169 23.53 9.02 5.79
C GLY A 169 24.62 8.17 5.12
N LYS A 170 24.56 6.84 5.24
CA LYS A 170 25.43 5.93 4.48
C LYS A 170 24.95 5.88 3.03
N ARG A 171 25.73 6.45 2.11
CA ARG A 171 25.48 6.53 0.66
C ARG A 171 25.51 5.19 -0.10
N GLU A 172 25.85 4.08 0.54
CA GLU A 172 26.35 2.90 -0.18
C GLU A 172 25.25 2.03 -0.81
N GLN A 173 23.98 2.09 -0.37
CA GLN A 173 22.90 1.28 -0.95
C GLN A 173 21.53 1.98 -0.89
N ASP A 174 21.36 3.06 -1.66
CA ASP A 174 20.06 3.76 -1.77
C ASP A 174 19.03 3.00 -2.62
N THR A 175 19.47 2.02 -3.41
CA THR A 175 18.62 1.28 -4.35
C THR A 175 19.16 -0.12 -4.59
N PHE A 176 18.32 -1.13 -4.37
CA PHE A 176 18.58 -2.50 -4.76
C PHE A 176 18.31 -2.68 -6.26
N VAL A 177 19.28 -3.21 -7.00
CA VAL A 177 19.14 -3.53 -8.41
C VAL A 177 19.01 -5.05 -8.54
N LEU A 178 17.82 -5.51 -8.95
CA LEU A 178 17.47 -6.93 -9.04
C LEU A 178 17.37 -7.33 -10.53
N PRO A 179 18.40 -7.93 -11.13
CA PRO A 179 18.41 -8.26 -12.55
C PRO A 179 17.65 -9.56 -12.86
N ARG A 180 17.28 -9.74 -14.13
CA ARG A 180 16.83 -11.01 -14.74
C ARG A 180 15.51 -11.62 -14.21
N TRP A 181 14.60 -10.80 -13.70
CA TRP A 181 13.26 -11.24 -13.33
C TRP A 181 12.45 -11.61 -14.58
N LYS A 182 12.09 -12.89 -14.72
CA LYS A 182 11.41 -13.41 -15.91
C LYS A 182 9.90 -13.22 -15.81
N VAL A 183 9.31 -12.57 -16.81
CA VAL A 183 7.85 -12.43 -16.89
C VAL A 183 7.22 -13.80 -17.14
N ILE A 184 6.37 -14.28 -16.24
CA ILE A 184 5.69 -15.58 -16.38
C ILE A 184 4.21 -15.49 -16.73
N ASP A 185 3.58 -14.36 -16.42
CA ASP A 185 2.17 -14.10 -16.66
C ASP A 185 1.91 -12.60 -16.77
N ILE A 186 0.85 -12.24 -17.51
CA ILE A 186 0.36 -10.87 -17.64
C ILE A 186 -1.13 -10.86 -17.36
N LEU A 187 -1.53 -10.24 -16.25
CA LEU A 187 -2.91 -10.22 -15.79
C LEU A 187 -3.67 -9.03 -16.38
N PRO A 188 -4.97 -9.21 -16.71
CA PRO A 188 -5.82 -8.11 -17.12
C PRO A 188 -5.90 -7.04 -16.02
N ASP A 189 -6.17 -5.81 -16.44
CA ASP A 189 -6.32 -4.64 -15.56
C ASP A 189 -7.65 -4.69 -14.76
N GLU A 190 -7.81 -5.70 -13.93
CA GLU A 190 -9.02 -6.01 -13.14
C GLU A 190 -8.65 -6.43 -11.71
N SER A 191 -9.56 -6.19 -10.75
CA SER A 191 -9.43 -6.72 -9.39
C SER A 191 -8.05 -6.44 -8.77
N LEU A 192 -7.46 -7.42 -8.08
CA LEU A 192 -6.16 -7.34 -7.41
C LEU A 192 -4.98 -7.08 -8.35
N ALA A 193 -5.08 -7.34 -9.65
CA ALA A 193 -4.02 -6.95 -10.59
C ALA A 193 -3.86 -5.42 -10.63
N ARG A 194 -4.92 -4.66 -10.35
CA ARG A 194 -4.91 -3.19 -10.19
C ARG A 194 -4.86 -2.73 -8.75
N PHE A 195 -4.42 -3.58 -7.83
CA PHE A 195 -4.28 -3.23 -6.41
C PHE A 195 -3.64 -1.86 -6.22
N SER A 196 -4.39 -0.94 -5.60
CA SER A 196 -3.93 0.40 -5.28
C SER A 196 -4.77 0.98 -4.17
N ILE A 197 -4.07 1.57 -3.20
CA ILE A 197 -4.64 2.38 -2.12
C ILE A 197 -4.78 3.86 -2.50
N ARG A 198 -4.19 4.27 -3.64
CA ARG A 198 -4.25 5.64 -4.10
C ARG A 198 -5.61 5.90 -4.73
N SER A 199 -6.20 7.05 -4.41
CA SER A 199 -7.47 7.49 -4.98
C SER A 199 -7.31 8.18 -6.35
N ASP A 200 -6.16 8.03 -7.01
CA ASP A 200 -5.95 8.61 -8.34
C ASP A 200 -6.50 7.71 -9.46
N GLN A 201 -6.71 8.34 -10.62
CA GLN A 201 -7.27 7.71 -11.83
C GLN A 201 -6.19 7.27 -12.83
N ARG A 202 -4.91 7.31 -12.46
CA ARG A 202 -3.85 6.87 -13.38
C ARG A 202 -3.93 5.34 -13.56
N PRO A 203 -3.52 4.81 -14.72
CA PRO A 203 -3.30 3.38 -14.85
C PRO A 203 -2.34 2.92 -13.76
N VAL A 204 -2.81 1.97 -12.95
CA VAL A 204 -2.01 1.38 -11.88
C VAL A 204 -1.04 0.42 -12.54
N MET A 205 0.25 0.54 -12.26
CA MET A 205 1.28 -0.34 -12.78
C MET A 205 1.77 -1.22 -11.64
N ASN A 206 1.42 -2.50 -11.68
CA ASN A 206 1.72 -3.44 -10.61
C ASN A 206 2.55 -4.61 -11.14
N ALA A 207 3.52 -5.01 -10.33
CA ALA A 207 4.26 -6.24 -10.52
C ALA A 207 4.15 -7.09 -9.24
N PHE A 208 3.99 -8.39 -9.41
CA PHE A 208 3.84 -9.35 -8.33
C PHE A 208 4.96 -10.39 -8.41
N VAL A 209 5.58 -10.64 -7.26
CA VAL A 209 6.72 -11.54 -7.12
C VAL A 209 6.54 -12.42 -5.88
N ASP A 210 7.36 -13.46 -5.75
CA ASP A 210 7.37 -14.27 -4.54
C ASP A 210 7.85 -13.44 -3.33
N LYS A 211 7.06 -13.46 -2.25
CA LYS A 211 7.36 -12.72 -1.01
C LYS A 211 8.74 -13.08 -0.46
N LYS A 212 9.05 -14.37 -0.36
CA LYS A 212 10.28 -14.87 0.29
C LYS A 212 11.51 -14.55 -0.53
N TYR A 213 11.41 -14.69 -1.86
CA TYR A 213 12.51 -14.36 -2.74
C TYR A 213 12.80 -12.85 -2.76
N LEU A 214 11.74 -12.01 -2.81
CA LEU A 214 11.92 -10.56 -2.72
C LEU A 214 12.57 -10.15 -1.40
N GLN A 215 12.13 -10.74 -0.28
CA GLN A 215 12.72 -10.52 1.04
C GLN A 215 14.22 -10.80 1.08
N GLN A 216 14.65 -11.92 0.49
CA GLN A 216 16.05 -12.28 0.38
C GLN A 216 16.81 -11.33 -0.54
N ALA A 217 16.22 -10.94 -1.67
CA ALA A 217 16.83 -10.08 -2.68
C ALA A 217 17.09 -8.64 -2.19
N ILE A 218 16.31 -8.14 -1.23
CA ILE A 218 16.49 -6.82 -0.61
C ILE A 218 17.04 -6.90 0.83
N GLU A 219 17.50 -8.07 1.25
CA GLU A 219 18.19 -8.30 2.53
C GLU A 219 17.39 -7.93 3.80
N VAL A 220 16.07 -8.12 3.80
CA VAL A 220 15.19 -7.76 4.93
C VAL A 220 14.77 -8.94 5.82
N GLY A 221 15.25 -10.16 5.53
CA GLY A 221 14.91 -11.36 6.30
C GLY A 221 13.41 -11.70 6.24
N SER A 222 12.79 -12.07 7.35
CA SER A 222 11.33 -12.36 7.42
C SER A 222 10.44 -11.12 7.48
N LYS A 223 11.03 -9.92 7.48
CA LYS A 223 10.30 -8.69 7.73
C LYS A 223 9.39 -8.30 6.57
N ILE A 224 8.34 -7.57 6.91
CA ILE A 224 7.34 -7.03 5.99
C ILE A 224 7.12 -5.56 6.30
N ASN A 225 6.43 -4.85 5.43
CA ASN A 225 6.04 -3.46 5.68
C ASN A 225 4.54 -3.22 5.49
N ALA A 226 3.77 -4.23 5.07
CA ALA A 226 2.34 -4.13 4.94
C ALA A 226 1.61 -5.40 5.37
N ILE A 227 0.45 -5.21 5.98
CA ILE A 227 -0.53 -6.25 6.27
C ILE A 227 -1.84 -5.86 5.60
N LEU A 228 -2.41 -6.78 4.84
CA LEU A 228 -3.77 -6.70 4.31
C LEU A 228 -4.68 -7.58 5.15
N ALA A 229 -5.89 -7.13 5.43
CA ALA A 229 -6.84 -7.92 6.17
C ALA A 229 -8.24 -7.82 5.57
N LYS A 230 -8.92 -8.96 5.61
CA LYS A 230 -10.35 -9.10 5.35
C LYS A 230 -11.03 -9.40 6.66
N ARG A 231 -11.77 -8.43 7.17
CA ARG A 231 -12.55 -8.59 8.41
C ARG A 231 -13.75 -9.52 8.18
N ASP A 232 -14.02 -10.39 9.15
CA ASP A 232 -15.28 -11.13 9.19
C ASP A 232 -16.45 -10.13 9.34
N PRO A 233 -17.47 -10.15 8.46
CA PRO A 233 -18.64 -9.26 8.56
C PRO A 233 -19.37 -9.34 9.91
N SER A 234 -19.28 -10.48 10.60
CA SER A 234 -19.89 -10.70 11.91
C SER A 234 -19.09 -10.11 13.07
N ALA A 235 -17.85 -9.69 12.85
CA ALA A 235 -17.00 -9.10 13.86
C ALA A 235 -17.39 -7.63 14.17
N PRO A 236 -17.25 -7.18 15.42
CA PRO A 236 -17.56 -5.81 15.80
C PRO A 236 -16.73 -4.78 14.99
N PRO A 237 -17.25 -3.56 14.76
CA PRO A 237 -16.59 -2.53 13.94
C PRO A 237 -15.18 -2.14 14.41
N GLN A 238 -14.88 -2.35 15.69
CA GLN A 238 -13.65 -1.94 16.37
C GLN A 238 -12.55 -3.01 16.40
N SER A 239 -12.61 -4.07 15.59
CA SER A 239 -11.45 -4.94 15.38
C SER A 239 -10.40 -4.22 14.53
N ASP A 240 -9.86 -3.12 15.06
CA ASP A 240 -8.85 -2.30 14.40
C ASP A 240 -7.51 -3.04 14.40
N LEU A 241 -6.80 -3.03 13.27
CA LEU A 241 -5.50 -3.68 13.12
C LEU A 241 -4.49 -3.12 14.12
N LEU A 242 -4.58 -1.82 14.41
CA LEU A 242 -3.66 -1.14 15.33
C LEU A 242 -3.74 -1.69 16.76
N SER A 243 -4.93 -2.03 17.24
CA SER A 243 -5.13 -2.61 18.58
C SER A 243 -4.51 -4.01 18.74
N ARG A 244 -4.10 -4.63 17.63
CA ARG A 244 -3.50 -5.97 17.57
C ARG A 244 -1.99 -5.96 17.40
N LEU A 245 -1.40 -4.77 17.26
CA LEU A 245 0.05 -4.63 17.23
C LEU A 245 0.63 -4.80 18.64
N GLN A 246 1.60 -5.69 18.76
CA GLN A 246 2.45 -5.89 19.92
C GLN A 246 3.90 -5.59 19.52
N PRO A 247 4.24 -4.32 19.27
CA PRO A 247 5.58 -3.96 18.80
C PRO A 247 6.63 -4.22 19.88
N SER A 248 7.75 -4.84 19.51
CA SER A 248 8.94 -4.82 20.35
C SER A 248 9.65 -3.46 20.23
N LEU A 249 10.57 -3.16 21.15
CA LEU A 249 11.41 -1.96 21.05
C LEU A 249 12.20 -1.94 19.73
N ASN A 250 12.75 -3.09 19.33
CA ASN A 250 13.44 -3.22 18.04
C ASN A 250 12.53 -2.92 16.86
N ASP A 251 11.24 -3.31 16.93
CA ASP A 251 10.25 -2.98 15.91
C ASP A 251 9.79 -1.51 15.92
N LEU A 252 10.18 -0.75 16.93
CA LEU A 252 10.09 0.71 16.99
C LEU A 252 11.41 1.40 16.69
N GLY A 253 12.50 0.65 16.49
CA GLY A 253 13.83 1.20 16.20
C GLY A 253 14.51 1.72 17.45
N LEU A 254 14.12 1.16 18.59
CA LEU A 254 14.61 1.51 19.91
C LEU A 254 15.43 0.34 20.45
N SER A 255 16.62 0.62 20.97
CA SER A 255 17.42 -0.35 21.71
C SER A 255 17.62 0.13 23.14
N LEU A 256 17.43 -0.77 24.09
CA LEU A 256 17.59 -0.49 25.52
C LEU A 256 18.71 -1.36 26.08
N GLU A 257 19.83 -0.73 26.44
CA GLU A 257 21.00 -1.41 26.98
C GLU A 257 21.28 -0.94 28.41
N ARG A 258 21.54 -1.88 29.32
CA ARG A 258 22.00 -1.53 30.67
C ARG A 258 23.52 -1.51 30.69
N VAL A 259 24.09 -0.37 31.04
CA VAL A 259 25.53 -0.18 31.14
C VAL A 259 25.90 -0.15 32.62
N THR A 260 26.63 -1.16 33.07
CA THR A 260 27.13 -1.26 34.44
C THR A 260 28.64 -1.44 34.42
N LYS A 261 29.36 -0.66 35.22
CA LYS A 261 30.81 -0.83 35.43
C LYS A 261 31.08 -0.91 36.93
N THR A 262 31.82 -1.93 37.35
CA THR A 262 32.25 -2.13 38.75
C THR A 262 33.73 -1.79 38.90
N PHE A 263 34.15 -1.37 40.09
CA PHE A 263 35.57 -1.12 40.36
C PHE A 263 36.36 -2.45 40.30
N PRO A 264 37.60 -2.46 39.79
CA PRO A 264 38.37 -3.70 39.64
C PRO A 264 38.84 -4.34 40.97
N ASN A 265 38.87 -3.58 42.07
CA ASN A 265 39.64 -3.95 43.27
C ASN A 265 38.95 -3.73 44.63
N ASP A 266 37.64 -3.47 44.70
CA ASP A 266 36.91 -3.43 45.97
C ASP A 266 35.47 -3.94 45.82
N ASP A 267 34.98 -4.57 46.89
CA ASP A 267 33.74 -5.35 47.06
C ASP A 267 32.47 -4.77 46.40
N GLY A 268 32.33 -4.92 45.09
CA GLY A 268 31.06 -4.75 44.38
C GLY A 268 30.50 -3.34 44.28
N GLU A 269 31.26 -2.29 44.66
CA GLU A 269 30.83 -0.90 44.46
C GLU A 269 30.73 -0.58 42.95
N ARG A 270 29.54 -0.14 42.54
CA ARG A 270 29.22 0.18 41.15
C ARG A 270 29.71 1.59 40.84
N VAL A 271 30.55 1.73 39.82
CA VAL A 271 31.07 3.01 39.32
C VAL A 271 29.94 3.82 38.69
N TYR A 272 29.23 3.22 37.73
CA TYR A 272 28.00 3.75 37.14
C TYR A 272 27.10 2.58 36.74
N ASP A 273 25.79 2.77 36.89
CA ASP A 273 24.74 1.82 36.52
C ASP A 273 23.58 2.62 35.93
N TYR A 274 23.54 2.75 34.61
CA TYR A 274 22.51 3.49 33.90
C TYR A 274 21.96 2.68 32.73
N THR A 275 20.76 3.05 32.30
CA THR A 275 20.11 2.46 31.13
C THR A 275 20.21 3.43 29.97
N HIS A 276 20.78 2.96 28.87
CA HIS A 276 20.93 3.69 27.64
C HIS A 276 19.81 3.29 26.67
N LEU A 277 18.93 4.24 26.35
CA LEU A 277 17.96 4.10 25.28
C LEU A 277 18.52 4.76 24.03
N THR A 278 18.74 3.99 22.98
CA THR A 278 19.20 4.49 21.67
C THR A 278 18.10 4.30 20.63
N THR A 279 18.15 5.11 19.57
CA THR A 279 17.27 4.97 18.41
C THR A 279 18.08 4.83 17.14
N ASP A 280 17.54 4.06 16.19
CA ASP A 280 18.03 3.97 14.81
C ASP A 280 17.77 5.25 13.99
N GLN A 281 16.94 6.16 14.51
CA GLN A 281 16.65 7.46 13.91
C GLN A 281 17.67 8.51 14.34
N MET A 282 17.79 9.58 13.55
CA MET A 282 18.67 10.70 13.89
C MET A 282 18.20 11.42 15.18
N LEU A 283 16.90 11.39 15.47
CA LEU A 283 16.29 11.97 16.66
C LEU A 283 15.15 11.06 17.13
N LEU A 284 14.98 10.96 18.45
CA LEU A 284 13.80 10.33 19.03
C LEU A 284 12.58 11.23 18.75
N PRO A 285 11.49 10.72 18.17
CA PRO A 285 10.30 11.54 17.95
C PRO A 285 9.71 12.08 19.26
N ASP A 286 9.24 13.33 19.28
CA ASP A 286 8.77 14.01 20.51
C ASP A 286 7.73 13.20 21.28
N HIS A 287 6.77 12.59 20.59
CA HIS A 287 5.72 11.77 21.20
C HIS A 287 6.26 10.51 21.90
N LEU A 288 7.35 9.92 21.39
CA LEU A 288 8.05 8.80 22.02
C LEU A 288 8.88 9.31 23.19
N ALA A 289 9.59 10.42 23.03
CA ALA A 289 10.37 11.05 24.11
C ALA A 289 9.50 11.39 25.31
N ASP A 290 8.36 12.07 25.09
CA ASP A 290 7.41 12.42 26.13
C ASP A 290 6.86 11.19 26.85
N ARG A 291 6.56 10.12 26.10
CA ARG A 291 6.06 8.88 26.68
C ARG A 291 7.12 8.17 27.52
N VAL A 292 8.35 8.09 27.02
CA VAL A 292 9.49 7.54 27.75
C VAL A 292 9.73 8.35 29.02
N MET A 293 9.82 9.69 28.94
CA MET A 293 10.02 10.57 30.09
C MET A 293 8.92 10.45 31.15
N LYS A 294 7.67 10.19 30.74
CA LYS A 294 6.56 9.98 31.66
C LYS A 294 6.67 8.65 32.43
N GLU A 295 7.01 7.56 31.73
CA GLU A 295 7.20 6.24 32.33
C GLU A 295 8.51 6.16 33.16
N VAL A 296 9.51 6.95 32.78
CA VAL A 296 10.87 6.97 33.34
C VAL A 296 11.07 8.14 34.33
N SER A 297 9.97 8.74 34.81
CA SER A 297 9.96 9.95 35.64
C SER A 297 10.77 9.89 36.96
N GLU A 298 11.21 8.71 37.40
CA GLU A 298 12.10 8.51 38.54
C GLU A 298 13.61 8.51 38.19
N LEU A 299 13.97 8.39 36.91
CA LEU A 299 15.37 8.39 36.45
C LEU A 299 15.76 9.79 35.95
N LYS A 300 16.87 10.32 36.47
CA LYS A 300 17.43 11.60 35.99
C LYS A 300 18.09 11.38 34.61
N PRO A 301 17.73 12.15 33.57
CA PRO A 301 18.51 12.17 32.34
C PRO A 301 19.92 12.70 32.68
N VAL A 302 20.95 11.96 32.24
CA VAL A 302 22.37 12.32 32.37
C VAL A 302 22.79 13.11 31.16
#